data_AF-A0AAD9UG72-F1
#
_entry.id   AF-A0AAD9UG72-F1
#
_cell.length_a   1.000
_cell.length_b   1.000
_cell.length_c   1.000
_cell.angle_alpha   90.00
_cell.angle_beta   90.00
_cell.angle_gamma   90.00
#
_symmetry.space_group_name_H-M   'P 1'
#
loop_
_entity.id
_entity.type
_entity.pdbx_description
1 polymer ?
#
loop_
_entity_poly.entity_id
_entity_poly.type
_entity_poly.pdbx_seq_one_letter_code
_entity_poly.pdbx_strand_id
1 'polypeptide(L)'
;MNLQKVMGDGATTLCMWGNLSKNPRIKSHEFSEVNFTFEMPKLLTLSDCSIRVMFCKYDHYSSRCKSFLPRVKPKAVPIIEAPTEVIVEDVDGEKVEGEEEVQDGTASRASKIDDVGSVHKEEDPTTECQDIHTALQGMESGEEIEGEQEEGKEEEEVEKESIDENPSPEPDQYEDFDGDIDALDMRANHVLGGIFHFNLFHLPPQPKFVKNWLITQVIEPCELSYMDYKVEPVILHTPSNAESKSLADGEEGENHEEGEEKDKEKEKVESVPKKEPTREMSAKDSDKKDTQGAQEKKDLEKTAIGVVMKLPDTVYFCEDPQVCRWNEQLQQWQVDGFNDRVYNEENRTLSFKTNYFGTMALVQDAHINMPFQSWELRPRATNCTILTVIAAIIEVEIEIKDNLCCLRQPNKPELEHLIEHYMRPKQFIKKMAAAGLNIFPSVDSSKYVSIQEKSVIVEDDVYRQMAITASMMAYSWSKWNSGVKNKKPIIIQGAEHLKDEHLLEEDWGLFMVTKKRSIKLKMTEFDETFGDEHAPGTQFHASLYHLTKAMASDKGKERLEDTKFPFVDTVYTLLKAVRPLTYS
;
A
#
# COMPACT_ATOMS: atom_id res chain seq x y z
N MET A 1 32.61 -25.44 21.91
CA MET A 1 32.14 -25.15 20.54
C MET A 1 30.63 -25.02 20.63
N ASN A 2 30.05 -23.96 20.07
CA ASN A 2 28.60 -23.79 20.03
C ASN A 2 28.00 -24.64 18.90
N LEU A 3 26.75 -25.04 19.04
CA LEU A 3 26.03 -25.75 17.99
C LEU A 3 25.56 -24.74 16.94
N GLN A 4 25.69 -25.07 15.66
CA GLN A 4 25.13 -24.27 14.58
C GLN A 4 24.66 -25.15 13.43
N LYS A 5 23.57 -24.77 12.77
CA LYS A 5 23.08 -25.43 11.57
C LYS A 5 22.25 -24.46 10.73
N VAL A 6 22.47 -24.48 9.43
CA VAL A 6 21.59 -23.85 8.42
C VAL A 6 21.04 -24.94 7.51
N MET A 7 19.75 -24.86 7.20
CA MET A 7 19.07 -25.73 6.25
C MET A 7 17.88 -25.01 5.61
N GLY A 8 17.58 -25.29 4.35
CA GLY A 8 16.45 -24.67 3.66
C GLY A 8 16.09 -25.39 2.37
N ASP A 9 14.90 -25.08 1.85
CA ASP A 9 14.31 -25.67 0.63
C ASP A 9 13.96 -24.62 -0.43
N GLY A 10 14.35 -23.36 -0.20
CA GLY A 10 14.07 -22.23 -1.07
C GLY A 10 12.74 -21.52 -0.76
N ALA A 11 11.82 -22.11 0.00
CA ALA A 11 10.63 -21.43 0.53
C ALA A 11 10.87 -20.97 1.98
N THR A 12 11.55 -21.80 2.75
CA THR A 12 11.93 -21.55 4.14
C THR A 12 13.40 -21.84 4.35
N THR A 13 14.06 -21.01 5.17
CA THR A 13 15.43 -21.25 5.63
C THR A 13 15.49 -21.20 7.15
N LEU A 14 15.89 -22.30 7.76
CA LEU A 14 16.05 -22.47 9.20
C LEU A 14 17.53 -22.38 9.58
N CYS A 15 17.82 -21.44 10.48
CA CYS A 15 19.11 -21.25 11.12
C CYS A 15 18.95 -21.53 12.61
N MET A 16 19.85 -22.34 13.16
CA MET A 16 19.87 -22.72 14.56
C MET A 16 21.25 -22.46 15.13
N TRP A 17 21.30 -21.84 16.30
CA TRP A 17 22.51 -21.67 17.09
C TRP A 17 22.27 -22.04 18.55
N GLY A 18 23.20 -22.75 19.18
CA GLY A 18 23.08 -23.19 20.58
C GLY A 18 24.31 -22.84 21.41
N ASN A 19 24.11 -22.13 22.53
CA ASN A 19 25.17 -21.68 23.43
C ASN A 19 25.69 -22.80 24.35
N LEU A 20 26.54 -23.69 23.82
CA LEU A 20 27.16 -24.75 24.63
C LEU A 20 28.42 -24.28 25.38
N SER A 21 29.06 -23.20 24.90
CA SER A 21 30.34 -22.73 25.44
C SER A 21 30.21 -21.78 26.63
N LYS A 22 29.09 -21.07 26.75
CA LYS A 22 28.84 -20.05 27.78
C LYS A 22 29.99 -19.06 27.94
N ASN A 23 30.53 -18.61 26.80
CA ASN A 23 31.74 -17.80 26.77
C ASN A 23 31.38 -16.32 26.57
N PRO A 24 31.58 -15.44 27.57
CA PRO A 24 31.22 -14.02 27.47
C PRO A 24 32.09 -13.23 26.46
N ARG A 25 33.14 -13.85 25.90
CA ARG A 25 33.92 -13.27 24.80
C ARG A 25 33.21 -13.41 23.45
N ILE A 26 32.24 -14.32 23.32
CA ILE A 26 31.43 -14.49 22.12
C ILE A 26 30.27 -13.50 22.22
N LYS A 27 30.43 -12.34 21.56
CA LYS A 27 29.47 -11.24 21.61
C LYS A 27 28.48 -11.25 20.44
N SER A 28 28.75 -12.01 19.40
CA SER A 28 27.89 -12.09 18.21
C SER A 28 28.04 -13.44 17.53
N HIS A 29 27.09 -13.75 16.67
CA HIS A 29 27.14 -14.89 15.77
C HIS A 29 26.54 -14.53 14.42
N GLU A 30 27.19 -15.00 13.35
CA GLU A 30 26.78 -14.80 11.97
C GLU A 30 26.45 -16.16 11.33
N PHE A 31 25.30 -16.22 10.66
CA PHE A 31 24.97 -17.25 9.69
C PHE A 31 25.32 -16.76 8.29
N SER A 32 26.56 -17.02 7.84
CA SER A 32 27.08 -16.47 6.59
C SER A 32 26.30 -16.93 5.35
N GLU A 33 25.66 -18.11 5.39
CA GLU A 33 24.82 -18.60 4.28
C GLU A 33 23.59 -17.72 3.99
N VAL A 34 23.14 -16.96 4.99
CA VAL A 34 21.98 -16.07 4.88
C VAL A 34 22.31 -14.61 5.19
N ASN A 35 23.58 -14.28 5.45
CA ASN A 35 24.05 -12.95 5.83
C ASN A 35 23.23 -12.36 6.98
N PHE A 36 22.97 -13.16 8.02
CA PHE A 36 22.24 -12.75 9.21
C PHE A 36 23.14 -12.86 10.43
N THR A 37 23.34 -11.74 11.10
CA THR A 37 24.14 -11.63 12.32
C THR A 37 23.26 -11.14 13.45
N PHE A 38 23.45 -11.72 14.63
CA PHE A 38 22.91 -11.17 15.86
C PHE A 38 24.01 -10.94 16.88
N GLU A 39 23.89 -9.83 17.62
CA GLU A 39 24.72 -9.50 18.77
C GLU A 39 24.03 -9.96 20.04
N MET A 40 24.77 -10.67 20.88
CA MET A 40 24.26 -11.23 22.12
C MET A 40 24.47 -10.29 23.30
N PRO A 41 23.38 -9.93 24.00
CA PRO A 41 23.47 -9.40 25.36
C PRO A 41 24.31 -10.31 26.26
N LYS A 42 25.12 -9.70 27.14
CA LYS A 42 26.04 -10.42 28.04
C LYS A 42 25.33 -11.51 28.86
N LEU A 43 24.09 -11.25 29.31
CA LEU A 43 23.26 -12.22 30.02
C LEU A 43 23.05 -13.52 29.21
N LEU A 44 22.77 -13.40 27.91
CA LEU A 44 22.55 -14.56 27.04
C LEU A 44 23.85 -15.32 26.74
N THR A 45 25.00 -14.64 26.73
CA THR A 45 26.30 -15.30 26.51
C THR A 45 26.66 -16.31 27.60
N LEU A 46 26.08 -16.18 28.80
CA LEU A 46 26.29 -17.08 29.94
C LEU A 46 25.14 -18.07 30.17
N SER A 47 24.05 -17.95 29.40
CA SER A 47 22.83 -18.73 29.57
C SER A 47 22.83 -20.02 28.74
N ASP A 48 22.13 -21.05 29.22
CA ASP A 48 21.79 -22.26 28.44
C ASP A 48 20.67 -21.96 27.44
N CYS A 49 20.99 -21.20 26.39
CA CYS A 49 20.03 -20.78 25.39
C CYS A 49 20.39 -21.24 23.97
N SER A 50 19.38 -21.34 23.13
CA SER A 50 19.52 -21.48 21.69
C SER A 50 18.67 -20.45 20.98
N ILE A 51 19.17 -19.97 19.85
CA ILE A 51 18.53 -19.01 18.98
C ILE A 51 18.14 -19.72 17.69
N ARG A 52 16.91 -19.45 17.24
CA ARG A 52 16.42 -19.84 15.93
C ARG A 52 16.13 -18.60 15.11
N VAL A 53 16.59 -18.60 13.86
CA VAL A 53 16.14 -17.68 12.83
C VAL A 53 15.49 -18.50 11.73
N MET A 54 14.21 -18.26 11.44
CA MET A 54 13.50 -18.97 10.38
C MET A 54 12.91 -17.97 9.38
N PHE A 55 13.49 -17.88 8.20
CA PHE A 55 13.00 -17.04 7.11
C PHE A 55 11.93 -17.78 6.32
N CYS A 56 10.83 -17.08 6.01
CA CYS A 56 9.72 -17.60 5.21
C CYS A 56 9.41 -16.59 4.12
N LYS A 57 9.39 -17.03 2.86
CA LYS A 57 9.06 -16.15 1.72
C LYS A 57 7.61 -15.63 1.74
N TYR A 58 6.73 -16.27 2.49
CA TYR A 58 5.31 -15.95 2.53
C TYR A 58 4.91 -15.35 3.87
N ASP A 59 4.17 -14.24 3.77
CA ASP A 59 3.48 -13.64 4.91
C ASP A 59 2.08 -14.25 5.06
N HIS A 60 1.91 -15.01 6.14
CA HIS A 60 0.63 -15.60 6.54
C HIS A 60 0.05 -14.93 7.80
N TYR A 61 0.61 -13.78 8.19
CA TYR A 61 0.20 -13.01 9.36
C TYR A 61 -0.62 -11.79 8.98
N SER A 62 -0.25 -11.05 7.93
CA SER A 62 -0.96 -9.82 7.56
C SER A 62 -2.44 -10.05 7.32
N SER A 63 -2.84 -11.18 6.71
CA SER A 63 -4.26 -11.52 6.52
C SER A 63 -5.09 -11.65 7.80
N ARG A 64 -4.43 -11.80 8.95
CA ARG A 64 -5.05 -11.89 10.27
C ARG A 64 -5.25 -10.51 10.92
N CYS A 65 -4.61 -9.46 10.39
CA CYS A 65 -4.79 -8.09 10.86
C CYS A 65 -6.22 -7.62 10.61
N LYS A 66 -6.81 -6.95 11.62
CA LYS A 66 -8.10 -6.28 11.47
C LYS A 66 -8.09 -5.21 10.38
N SER A 67 -6.94 -4.57 10.20
CA SER A 67 -6.65 -3.56 9.17
C SER A 67 -6.18 -4.16 7.84
N PHE A 68 -6.23 -5.47 7.62
CA PHE A 68 -5.75 -6.03 6.34
C PHE A 68 -6.66 -5.70 5.17
N LEU A 69 -7.98 -5.79 5.38
CA LEU A 69 -8.98 -5.49 4.36
C LEU A 69 -9.71 -4.19 4.70
N PRO A 70 -9.97 -3.35 3.70
CA PRO A 70 -10.77 -2.15 3.89
C PRO A 70 -12.21 -2.50 4.26
N ARG A 71 -12.81 -1.68 5.12
CA ARG A 71 -14.20 -1.81 5.59
C ARG A 71 -15.02 -0.64 5.11
N VAL A 72 -16.14 -0.92 4.45
CA VAL A 72 -17.05 0.09 3.93
C VAL A 72 -17.94 0.59 5.08
N LYS A 73 -18.02 1.92 5.25
CA LYS A 73 -18.95 2.57 6.19
C LYS A 73 -20.38 2.23 5.78
N PRO A 74 -21.25 1.79 6.71
CA PRO A 74 -22.65 1.54 6.40
C PRO A 74 -23.29 2.81 5.82
N LYS A 75 -23.93 2.69 4.65
CA LYS A 75 -24.76 3.77 4.11
C LYS A 75 -25.93 3.97 5.06
N ALA A 76 -26.10 5.19 5.58
CA ALA A 76 -27.22 5.49 6.47
C ALA A 76 -28.54 5.17 5.74
N VAL A 77 -29.29 4.19 6.24
CA VAL A 77 -30.63 3.93 5.75
C VAL A 77 -31.48 5.12 6.22
N PRO A 78 -32.17 5.86 5.33
CA PRO A 78 -33.06 6.91 5.78
C PRO A 78 -34.12 6.27 6.68
N ILE A 79 -34.18 6.74 7.93
CA ILE A 79 -35.27 6.40 8.85
C ILE A 79 -36.52 6.98 8.20
N ILE A 80 -37.37 6.10 7.67
CA ILE A 80 -38.72 6.50 7.27
C ILE A 80 -39.44 6.80 8.58
N GLU A 81 -39.61 8.07 8.92
CA GLU A 81 -40.50 8.48 9.99
C GLU A 81 -41.88 7.93 9.66
N ALA A 82 -42.35 6.98 10.47
CA ALA A 82 -43.71 6.46 10.36
C ALA A 82 -44.69 7.64 10.50
N PRO A 83 -45.78 7.70 9.72
CA PRO A 83 -46.73 8.78 9.83
C PRO A 83 -47.34 8.77 11.24
N THR A 84 -47.31 9.93 11.90
CA THR A 84 -47.95 10.16 13.19
C THR A 84 -49.44 9.81 13.07
N GLU A 85 -49.87 8.72 13.71
CA GLU A 85 -51.30 8.42 13.84
C GLU A 85 -51.96 9.53 14.67
N VAL A 86 -52.95 10.19 14.06
CA VAL A 86 -53.83 11.15 14.72
C VAL A 86 -54.73 10.36 15.68
N ILE A 87 -54.47 10.49 16.97
CA ILE A 87 -55.35 9.98 18.02
C ILE A 87 -56.61 10.86 18.03
N VAL A 88 -57.75 10.26 17.71
CA VAL A 88 -59.08 10.82 17.97
C VAL A 88 -59.55 10.26 19.31
N GLU A 89 -59.89 11.16 20.23
CA GLU A 89 -60.38 10.86 21.57
C GLU A 89 -61.78 10.23 21.53
N ASP A 90 -62.00 9.14 22.28
CA ASP A 90 -63.33 8.70 22.71
C ASP A 90 -63.29 8.16 24.16
N VAL A 91 -63.78 9.03 25.05
CA VAL A 91 -64.68 8.88 26.22
C VAL A 91 -64.76 7.53 26.99
N ASP A 92 -64.42 7.64 28.29
CA ASP A 92 -64.92 7.01 29.53
C ASP A 92 -65.44 5.55 29.58
N GLY A 93 -64.93 4.78 30.56
CA GLY A 93 -65.64 3.63 31.12
C GLY A 93 -64.82 2.66 32.00
N GLU A 94 -64.87 2.87 33.32
CA GLU A 94 -64.81 1.91 34.46
C GLU A 94 -63.79 0.73 34.57
N LYS A 95 -63.00 0.79 35.67
CA LYS A 95 -62.62 -0.23 36.68
C LYS A 95 -62.45 -1.72 36.28
N VAL A 96 -61.35 -2.34 36.72
CA VAL A 96 -61.24 -3.22 37.94
C VAL A 96 -59.80 -3.81 38.03
N GLU A 97 -59.41 -4.08 39.27
CA GLU A 97 -58.13 -4.46 39.89
C GLU A 97 -57.55 -5.86 39.56
N GLY A 98 -56.27 -6.05 39.93
CA GLY A 98 -55.57 -7.34 40.17
C GLY A 98 -54.13 -7.34 39.62
N GLU A 99 -53.05 -7.15 40.42
CA GLU A 99 -52.32 -8.16 41.25
C GLU A 99 -51.98 -9.45 40.46
N GLU A 100 -50.81 -10.07 40.47
CA GLU A 100 -49.45 -9.89 41.01
C GLU A 100 -48.59 -11.05 40.42
N GLU A 101 -47.27 -11.03 40.62
CA GLU A 101 -46.31 -12.16 40.67
C GLU A 101 -45.80 -12.94 39.42
N VAL A 102 -44.55 -12.62 39.05
CA VAL A 102 -43.29 -13.43 39.02
C VAL A 102 -43.36 -14.99 39.07
N GLN A 103 -42.65 -15.65 38.12
CA GLN A 103 -41.65 -16.74 38.31
C GLN A 103 -41.19 -17.25 36.92
N ASP A 104 -39.92 -17.12 36.53
CA ASP A 104 -38.78 -18.05 36.74
C ASP A 104 -39.04 -19.51 36.30
N GLY A 105 -38.09 -20.10 35.54
CA GLY A 105 -38.21 -21.51 35.16
C GLY A 105 -37.49 -21.99 33.90
N THR A 106 -36.17 -21.90 33.89
CA THR A 106 -35.19 -22.88 33.38
C THR A 106 -35.57 -24.02 32.41
N ALA A 107 -34.75 -24.10 31.35
CA ALA A 107 -33.94 -25.25 30.91
C ALA A 107 -34.51 -26.38 30.01
N SER A 108 -33.65 -26.69 29.02
CA SER A 108 -33.29 -28.01 28.47
C SER A 108 -34.23 -28.65 27.43
N ARG A 109 -33.80 -29.46 26.46
CA ARG A 109 -32.53 -29.88 25.81
C ARG A 109 -32.94 -31.01 24.84
N ALA A 110 -32.12 -31.26 23.81
CA ALA A 110 -32.08 -32.44 22.91
C ALA A 110 -33.03 -32.38 21.69
N SER A 111 -32.55 -32.31 20.44
CA SER A 111 -31.61 -33.14 19.64
C SER A 111 -32.20 -34.45 19.12
N LYS A 112 -32.35 -34.56 17.79
CA LYS A 112 -31.91 -35.66 16.89
C LYS A 112 -32.34 -35.31 15.45
N ILE A 113 -31.39 -35.10 14.54
CA ILE A 113 -30.83 -36.05 13.55
C ILE A 113 -31.89 -36.50 12.54
N ASP A 114 -31.67 -36.18 11.25
CA ASP A 114 -31.61 -37.19 10.20
C ASP A 114 -30.86 -36.67 8.95
N ASP A 115 -30.10 -37.60 8.39
CA ASP A 115 -29.20 -37.58 7.24
C ASP A 115 -30.00 -37.79 5.93
N VAL A 116 -29.33 -37.57 4.78
CA VAL A 116 -29.51 -38.16 3.42
C VAL A 116 -29.27 -37.11 2.32
N GLY A 117 -28.33 -37.43 1.42
CA GLY A 117 -27.95 -36.63 0.25
C GLY A 117 -28.64 -37.02 -1.08
N SER A 118 -27.93 -36.72 -2.18
CA SER A 118 -28.20 -37.04 -3.63
C SER A 118 -28.95 -35.92 -4.40
N VAL A 119 -28.37 -35.14 -5.34
CA VAL A 119 -27.83 -35.39 -6.71
C VAL A 119 -28.88 -35.19 -7.85
N HIS A 120 -28.42 -34.54 -8.96
CA HIS A 120 -28.99 -34.42 -10.35
C HIS A 120 -30.11 -33.38 -10.59
N LYS A 121 -30.33 -32.76 -11.77
CA LYS A 121 -29.63 -32.58 -13.08
C LYS A 121 -30.42 -31.51 -13.89
N GLU A 122 -29.75 -30.97 -14.91
CA GLU A 122 -30.17 -30.41 -16.21
C GLU A 122 -31.67 -30.43 -16.60
N GLU A 123 -32.15 -29.37 -17.28
CA GLU A 123 -32.69 -29.44 -18.65
C GLU A 123 -32.97 -28.06 -19.28
N ASP A 124 -32.63 -27.96 -20.57
CA ASP A 124 -32.92 -26.91 -21.56
C ASP A 124 -34.39 -26.98 -22.01
N PRO A 125 -34.96 -25.96 -22.71
CA PRO A 125 -35.19 -26.21 -24.15
C PRO A 125 -35.07 -25.00 -25.08
N THR A 126 -34.78 -25.35 -26.34
CA THR A 126 -34.65 -24.55 -27.55
C THR A 126 -35.98 -24.29 -28.31
N THR A 127 -35.92 -23.30 -29.23
CA THR A 127 -36.49 -23.25 -30.61
C THR A 127 -37.69 -22.32 -30.93
N GLU A 128 -37.37 -21.26 -31.73
CA GLU A 128 -38.05 -20.64 -32.92
C GLU A 128 -39.52 -20.14 -32.85
N CYS A 129 -39.82 -18.84 -33.09
CA CYS A 129 -39.94 -18.01 -34.33
C CYS A 129 -41.36 -17.93 -34.92
N GLN A 130 -41.84 -16.69 -35.17
CA GLN A 130 -42.96 -16.18 -36.03
C GLN A 130 -43.67 -15.03 -35.26
N ASP A 131 -44.02 -13.84 -35.77
CA ASP A 131 -44.01 -13.24 -37.10
C ASP A 131 -44.01 -11.71 -36.97
N ILE A 132 -43.31 -11.04 -37.89
CA ILE A 132 -43.35 -9.59 -38.12
C ILE A 132 -44.21 -9.37 -39.36
N HIS A 133 -45.49 -8.99 -39.20
CA HIS A 133 -46.21 -8.17 -40.17
C HIS A 133 -47.56 -7.71 -39.59
N THR A 134 -47.93 -6.45 -39.88
CA THR A 134 -49.26 -5.83 -39.67
C THR A 134 -49.38 -4.92 -38.44
N ALA A 135 -48.89 -3.69 -38.55
CA ALA A 135 -49.56 -2.49 -38.01
C ALA A 135 -48.86 -1.19 -38.47
N LEU A 136 -48.80 -0.99 -39.79
CA LEU A 136 -48.62 0.32 -40.41
C LEU A 136 -49.75 0.47 -41.42
N GLN A 137 -50.80 1.21 -41.05
CA GLN A 137 -51.69 1.97 -41.95
C GLN A 137 -52.87 2.57 -41.16
N GLY A 138 -53.07 3.88 -41.34
CA GLY A 138 -54.36 4.55 -41.16
C GLY A 138 -54.40 5.65 -40.11
N MET A 139 -54.07 6.89 -40.52
CA MET A 139 -55.06 7.98 -40.64
C MET A 139 -54.34 9.33 -40.84
N GLU A 140 -54.38 9.80 -42.08
CA GLU A 140 -54.27 11.22 -42.43
C GLU A 140 -55.67 11.84 -42.36
N SER A 141 -55.76 13.07 -41.85
CA SER A 141 -56.66 14.11 -42.37
C SER A 141 -56.10 15.47 -41.97
N GLY A 142 -55.79 16.29 -42.97
CA GLY A 142 -55.25 17.64 -42.81
C GLY A 142 -56.31 18.73 -42.71
N GLU A 143 -55.85 19.92 -42.33
CA GLU A 143 -56.45 21.21 -42.66
C GLU A 143 -55.31 22.23 -42.89
N GLU A 144 -55.44 22.99 -43.98
CA GLU A 144 -54.56 24.09 -44.41
C GLU A 144 -54.97 25.40 -43.75
N ILE A 145 -54.00 26.22 -43.31
CA ILE A 145 -54.13 27.69 -43.27
C ILE A 145 -52.76 28.30 -43.62
N GLU A 146 -52.71 29.07 -44.72
CA GLU A 146 -51.61 29.98 -45.09
C GLU A 146 -51.68 31.29 -44.28
N GLY A 147 -50.52 31.89 -43.97
CA GLY A 147 -50.44 33.34 -43.73
C GLY A 147 -49.38 33.84 -42.76
N GLU A 148 -48.35 34.46 -43.34
CA GLU A 148 -47.54 35.58 -42.83
C GLU A 148 -46.21 35.32 -42.10
N GLN A 149 -45.18 35.96 -42.66
CA GLN A 149 -43.82 36.13 -42.16
C GLN A 149 -43.82 37.19 -41.05
N GLU A 150 -43.06 36.98 -39.99
CA GLU A 150 -42.41 38.09 -39.27
C GLU A 150 -41.09 37.63 -38.63
N GLU A 151 -40.07 38.45 -38.81
CA GLU A 151 -38.71 38.30 -38.29
C GLU A 151 -38.66 38.53 -36.77
N GLY A 152 -37.79 37.80 -36.07
CA GLY A 152 -36.98 38.42 -35.01
C GLY A 152 -36.93 37.72 -33.65
N LYS A 153 -35.67 37.47 -33.26
CA LYS A 153 -35.08 37.46 -31.91
C LYS A 153 -35.05 36.14 -31.14
N GLU A 154 -33.82 35.62 -31.10
CA GLU A 154 -33.12 35.02 -29.95
C GLU A 154 -33.97 34.81 -28.69
N GLU A 155 -34.28 33.55 -28.40
CA GLU A 155 -34.52 33.08 -27.05
C GLU A 155 -33.42 32.08 -26.72
N GLU A 156 -32.71 32.34 -25.62
CA GLU A 156 -31.76 31.44 -25.00
C GLU A 156 -32.40 30.06 -24.80
N GLU A 157 -31.93 29.05 -25.54
CA GLU A 157 -32.11 27.67 -25.12
C GLU A 157 -31.30 27.47 -23.83
N VAL A 158 -32.00 27.59 -22.70
CA VAL A 158 -31.56 27.00 -21.44
C VAL A 158 -31.42 25.50 -21.70
N GLU A 159 -30.18 25.03 -21.89
CA GLU A 159 -29.82 23.61 -21.86
C GLU A 159 -30.42 23.03 -20.56
N LYS A 160 -31.56 22.33 -20.68
CA LYS A 160 -32.06 21.49 -19.60
C LYS A 160 -30.94 20.51 -19.32
N GLU A 161 -30.32 20.58 -18.13
CA GLU A 161 -29.37 19.58 -17.67
C GLU A 161 -30.00 18.21 -17.88
N SER A 162 -29.57 17.52 -18.93
CA SER A 162 -30.08 16.22 -19.29
C SER A 162 -29.90 15.30 -18.09
N ILE A 163 -31.01 14.76 -17.58
CA ILE A 163 -31.00 13.79 -16.48
C ILE A 163 -29.96 12.72 -16.83
N ASP A 164 -29.01 12.50 -15.93
CA ASP A 164 -28.01 11.46 -16.13
C ASP A 164 -28.71 10.11 -15.98
N GLU A 165 -29.11 9.49 -17.10
CA GLU A 165 -29.87 8.24 -17.12
C GLU A 165 -29.17 7.06 -16.42
N ASN A 166 -27.88 7.18 -16.14
CA ASN A 166 -27.13 6.20 -15.36
C ASN A 166 -26.08 6.92 -14.49
N PRO A 167 -26.46 7.51 -13.35
CA PRO A 167 -25.54 8.26 -12.51
C PRO A 167 -24.38 7.37 -12.08
N SER A 168 -23.17 7.93 -12.06
CA SER A 168 -22.03 7.20 -11.52
C SER A 168 -22.32 6.84 -10.06
N PRO A 169 -22.11 5.57 -9.65
CA PRO A 169 -22.29 5.20 -8.26
C PRO A 169 -21.39 6.07 -7.39
N GLU A 170 -21.93 6.56 -6.27
CA GLU A 170 -21.11 7.27 -5.30
C GLU A 170 -20.01 6.31 -4.80
N PRO A 171 -18.75 6.78 -4.69
CA PRO A 171 -17.67 5.94 -4.21
C PRO A 171 -17.95 5.48 -2.79
N ASP A 172 -17.63 4.22 -2.52
CA ASP A 172 -17.77 3.69 -1.17
C ASP A 172 -16.86 4.47 -0.21
N GLN A 173 -17.41 4.84 0.94
CA GLN A 173 -16.63 5.45 2.00
C GLN A 173 -16.07 4.35 2.89
N TYR A 174 -14.77 4.39 3.16
CA TYR A 174 -14.13 3.39 4.01
C TYR A 174 -13.97 3.89 5.45
N GLU A 175 -13.85 2.98 6.40
CA GLU A 175 -13.51 3.27 7.79
C GLU A 175 -12.06 3.76 7.93
N ASP A 176 -11.84 4.69 8.85
CA ASP A 176 -10.51 5.21 9.18
C ASP A 176 -9.78 4.17 10.04
N PHE A 177 -8.45 4.17 9.99
CA PHE A 177 -7.67 3.27 10.82
C PHE A 177 -7.72 3.76 12.28
N ASP A 178 -8.13 2.89 13.19
CA ASP A 178 -8.36 3.18 14.62
C ASP A 178 -7.36 2.44 15.53
N GLY A 179 -6.21 2.02 14.98
CA GLY A 179 -5.18 1.35 15.74
C GLY A 179 -4.45 2.26 16.72
N ASP A 180 -3.86 1.65 17.76
CA ASP A 180 -2.97 2.35 18.69
C ASP A 180 -1.72 2.90 17.97
N ILE A 181 -0.98 3.79 18.65
CA ILE A 181 0.17 4.52 18.06
C ILE A 181 1.24 3.60 17.44
N ASP A 182 1.48 2.43 18.04
CA ASP A 182 2.49 1.48 17.57
C ASP A 182 1.95 0.51 16.52
N ALA A 183 0.65 0.56 16.24
CA ALA A 183 -0.05 -0.41 15.44
C ALA A 183 0.06 -0.06 13.94
N LEU A 184 0.53 -1.01 13.13
CA LEU A 184 0.74 -0.79 11.71
C LEU A 184 -0.58 -0.91 10.93
N ASP A 185 -0.91 0.11 10.13
CA ASP A 185 -2.00 0.04 9.17
C ASP A 185 -1.55 -0.75 7.94
N MET A 186 -2.12 -1.95 7.77
CA MET A 186 -1.80 -2.85 6.66
C MET A 186 -2.44 -2.46 5.34
N ARG A 187 -3.33 -1.46 5.33
CA ARG A 187 -3.86 -0.88 4.09
C ARG A 187 -2.92 0.19 3.54
N ALA A 188 -2.16 0.85 4.42
CA ALA A 188 -1.15 1.84 4.08
C ALA A 188 0.24 1.24 3.85
N ASN A 189 0.51 0.03 4.36
CA ASN A 189 1.84 -0.58 4.34
C ASN A 189 1.76 -2.03 3.88
N HIS A 190 2.78 -2.49 3.16
CA HIS A 190 2.91 -3.90 2.77
C HIS A 190 4.21 -4.53 3.29
N VAL A 191 4.13 -5.82 3.62
CA VAL A 191 5.29 -6.64 3.96
C VAL A 191 6.05 -7.02 2.70
N LEU A 192 7.36 -6.76 2.70
CA LEU A 192 8.26 -7.04 1.58
C LEU A 192 9.34 -8.06 1.99
N GLY A 193 9.62 -9.00 1.08
CA GLY A 193 10.65 -10.03 1.31
C GLY A 193 10.22 -11.19 2.21
N GLY A 194 8.96 -11.23 2.62
CA GLY A 194 8.41 -12.25 3.51
C GLY A 194 8.61 -11.89 4.98
N ILE A 195 8.61 -12.91 5.83
CA ILE A 195 8.73 -12.77 7.28
C ILE A 195 9.92 -13.58 7.79
N PHE A 196 10.37 -13.27 9.00
CA PHE A 196 11.30 -14.13 9.70
C PHE A 196 10.95 -14.26 11.18
N HIS A 197 11.14 -15.46 11.71
CA HIS A 197 10.98 -15.74 13.13
C HIS A 197 12.34 -15.72 13.81
N PHE A 198 12.53 -14.80 14.74
CA PHE A 198 13.72 -14.70 15.57
C PHE A 198 13.36 -15.10 17.00
N ASN A 199 13.70 -16.33 17.39
CA ASN A 199 13.23 -16.91 18.66
C ASN A 199 14.37 -17.33 19.59
N LEU A 200 14.08 -17.25 20.88
CA LEU A 200 14.96 -17.70 21.95
C LEU A 200 14.33 -18.90 22.67
N PHE A 201 15.13 -19.95 22.83
CA PHE A 201 14.74 -21.19 23.48
C PHE A 201 15.73 -21.57 24.58
N HIS A 202 15.27 -22.35 25.56
CA HIS A 202 16.13 -23.10 26.45
C HIS A 202 16.83 -24.22 25.69
N LEU A 203 18.12 -24.42 25.94
CA LEU A 203 18.80 -25.61 25.46
C LEU A 203 18.24 -26.86 26.15
N PRO A 204 18.07 -27.98 25.43
CA PRO A 204 17.74 -29.24 26.07
C PRO A 204 18.86 -29.66 27.04
N PRO A 205 18.58 -30.53 28.03
CA PRO A 205 19.58 -31.00 28.97
C PRO A 205 20.79 -31.58 28.27
N GLN A 206 21.95 -30.97 28.49
CA GLN A 206 23.20 -31.41 27.88
C GLN A 206 23.78 -32.63 28.62
N PRO A 207 24.51 -33.52 27.92
CA PRO A 207 25.20 -34.64 28.54
C PRO A 207 26.15 -34.18 29.66
N LYS A 208 26.10 -34.85 30.81
CA LYS A 208 26.96 -34.57 31.98
C LYS A 208 27.77 -35.81 32.35
N PHE A 209 29.03 -35.60 32.66
CA PHE A 209 29.86 -36.65 33.26
C PHE A 209 29.57 -36.75 34.76
N VAL A 210 29.15 -37.94 35.19
CA VAL A 210 28.99 -38.29 36.60
C VAL A 210 29.89 -39.48 36.88
N LYS A 211 31.06 -39.23 37.48
CA LYS A 211 32.17 -40.18 37.57
C LYS A 211 32.58 -40.67 36.17
N ASN A 212 32.44 -41.95 35.88
CA ASN A 212 32.78 -42.57 34.59
C ASN A 212 31.56 -42.74 33.67
N TRP A 213 30.40 -42.22 34.06
CA TRP A 213 29.17 -42.32 33.27
C TRP A 213 28.90 -41.00 32.55
N LEU A 214 28.53 -41.08 31.28
CA LEU A 214 27.93 -39.98 30.54
C LEU A 214 26.40 -40.12 30.66
N ILE A 215 25.76 -39.19 31.38
CA ILE A 215 24.32 -39.22 31.65
C ILE A 215 23.68 -38.00 30.98
N THR A 216 22.58 -38.22 30.25
CA THR A 216 21.77 -37.17 29.64
C THR A 216 20.33 -37.32 30.12
N GLN A 217 19.75 -36.24 30.63
CA GLN A 217 18.34 -36.25 30.99
C GLN A 217 17.51 -36.19 29.71
N VAL A 218 16.62 -37.17 29.53
CA VAL A 218 15.65 -37.18 28.44
C VAL A 218 14.40 -36.42 28.89
N ILE A 219 13.89 -35.54 28.04
CA ILE A 219 12.63 -34.84 28.24
C ILE A 219 11.58 -35.53 27.37
N GLU A 220 10.49 -36.00 27.98
CA GLU A 220 9.33 -36.58 27.29
C GLU A 220 8.04 -35.87 27.74
N PRO A 221 7.22 -35.32 26.81
CA PRO A 221 7.49 -35.21 25.38
C PRO A 221 8.62 -34.21 25.07
N CYS A 222 9.32 -34.41 23.95
CA CYS A 222 10.34 -33.47 23.50
C CYS A 222 9.67 -32.25 22.86
N GLU A 223 9.42 -31.21 23.66
CA GLU A 223 8.80 -29.96 23.22
C GLU A 223 9.78 -28.78 23.23
N LEU A 224 9.55 -27.81 22.34
CA LEU A 224 10.33 -26.58 22.32
C LEU A 224 9.98 -25.72 23.54
N SER A 225 11.00 -25.38 24.34
CA SER A 225 10.86 -24.53 25.51
C SER A 225 11.35 -23.12 25.21
N TYR A 226 10.43 -22.17 25.06
CA TYR A 226 10.75 -20.75 24.85
C TYR A 226 11.35 -20.12 26.10
N MET A 227 12.30 -19.21 25.92
CA MET A 227 12.92 -18.46 27.01
C MET A 227 12.45 -17.00 26.98
N ASP A 228 11.95 -16.50 28.11
CA ASP A 228 11.43 -15.14 28.22
C ASP A 228 12.54 -14.09 28.29
N TYR A 229 12.62 -13.28 27.24
CA TYR A 229 13.53 -12.17 27.15
C TYR A 229 12.78 -10.92 26.69
N LYS A 230 12.52 -10.02 27.65
CA LYS A 230 11.89 -8.71 27.43
C LYS A 230 12.78 -7.67 28.06
N VAL A 231 13.19 -6.69 27.27
CA VAL A 231 13.90 -5.50 27.75
C VAL A 231 12.85 -4.55 28.33
N GLU A 232 13.04 -4.10 29.57
CA GLU A 232 12.13 -3.14 30.17
C GLU A 232 12.28 -1.78 29.46
N PRO A 233 11.18 -1.09 29.10
CA PRO A 233 11.26 0.23 28.52
C PRO A 233 11.85 1.21 29.55
N VAL A 234 12.82 2.01 29.14
CA VAL A 234 13.43 3.03 29.99
C VAL A 234 12.40 4.12 30.26
N ILE A 235 11.78 4.12 31.45
CA ILE A 235 10.90 5.20 31.88
C ILE A 235 11.78 6.41 32.21
N LEU A 236 11.82 7.39 31.32
CA LEU A 236 12.38 8.71 31.63
C LEU A 236 11.43 9.40 32.62
N HIS A 237 11.72 9.30 33.91
CA HIS A 237 11.06 10.13 34.91
C HIS A 237 11.48 11.59 34.68
N THR A 238 10.62 12.38 34.05
CA THR A 238 10.68 13.84 34.18
C THR A 238 10.41 14.20 35.64
N PRO A 239 11.30 14.93 36.34
CA PRO A 239 11.02 15.37 37.69
C PRO A 239 9.88 16.40 37.65
N SER A 240 8.70 15.99 38.09
CA SER A 240 7.62 16.89 38.49
C SER A 240 8.05 17.62 39.76
N ASN A 241 8.54 18.85 39.63
CA ASN A 241 8.33 19.92 40.62
C ASN A 241 8.83 21.27 40.09
N ALA A 242 7.90 22.10 39.61
CA ALA A 242 7.98 23.54 39.78
C ALA A 242 6.57 24.12 39.70
N GLU A 243 6.17 24.71 40.82
CA GLU A 243 4.88 25.34 41.06
C GLU A 243 4.55 26.41 40.02
N SER A 244 3.30 26.41 39.60
CA SER A 244 2.67 27.45 38.80
C SER A 244 2.64 28.75 39.60
N LYS A 245 3.35 29.79 39.13
CA LYS A 245 3.02 31.18 39.43
C LYS A 245 2.88 31.96 38.13
N SER A 246 1.63 32.30 37.86
CA SER A 246 1.17 33.32 36.93
C SER A 246 1.90 34.64 37.10
N LEU A 247 2.23 35.31 36.00
CA LEU A 247 2.13 36.77 35.82
C LEU A 247 2.17 37.08 34.32
N ALA A 248 1.27 37.98 33.91
CA ALA A 248 1.00 38.42 32.56
C ALA A 248 1.79 39.69 32.19
N ASP A 249 1.73 40.00 30.89
CA ASP A 249 1.88 41.28 30.21
C ASP A 249 3.28 41.81 29.84
N GLY A 250 3.38 42.25 28.56
CA GLY A 250 4.13 43.46 28.19
C GLY A 250 5.15 43.35 27.05
N GLU A 251 4.65 43.38 25.81
CA GLU A 251 5.06 44.19 24.63
C GLU A 251 6.51 44.72 24.39
N GLU A 252 6.87 44.67 23.09
CA GLU A 252 7.74 45.57 22.28
C GLU A 252 9.25 45.65 22.63
N GLY A 253 10.21 45.68 21.70
CA GLY A 253 10.26 45.76 20.25
C GLY A 253 11.72 45.91 19.79
N GLU A 254 11.96 45.67 18.49
CA GLU A 254 12.99 46.29 17.63
C GLU A 254 14.50 46.15 17.96
N ASN A 255 15.27 45.45 17.11
CA ASN A 255 15.89 45.99 15.88
C ASN A 255 17.24 45.33 15.47
N HIS A 256 17.32 45.13 14.16
CA HIS A 256 18.44 45.27 13.23
C HIS A 256 19.58 44.25 13.06
N GLU A 257 19.71 43.96 11.77
CA GLU A 257 20.63 43.20 10.91
C GLU A 257 22.12 43.63 10.89
N GLU A 258 22.84 42.83 10.08
CA GLU A 258 24.15 43.01 9.43
C GLU A 258 25.34 42.45 10.22
N GLY A 259 26.25 41.66 9.67
CA GLY A 259 26.53 41.24 8.30
C GLY A 259 27.96 40.64 8.26
N GLU A 260 28.17 39.71 7.32
CA GLU A 260 29.43 39.35 6.64
C GLU A 260 30.64 38.72 7.38
N GLU A 261 30.89 37.45 6.99
CA GLU A 261 32.12 36.92 6.35
C GLU A 261 33.52 37.28 6.90
N LYS A 262 34.29 36.24 7.29
CA LYS A 262 35.56 35.85 6.63
C LYS A 262 36.24 34.62 7.23
N ASP A 263 36.72 33.78 6.32
CA ASP A 263 37.65 32.66 6.50
C ASP A 263 38.95 33.01 7.24
N LYS A 264 39.51 32.03 7.96
CA LYS A 264 40.81 31.39 7.63
C LYS A 264 41.26 30.32 8.62
N GLU A 265 41.71 29.22 8.03
CA GLU A 265 42.50 28.12 8.61
C GLU A 265 43.70 28.56 9.46
N LYS A 266 44.11 27.68 10.39
CA LYS A 266 45.50 27.18 10.47
C LYS A 266 45.67 26.02 11.46
N GLU A 267 46.18 24.91 10.95
CA GLU A 267 46.89 23.87 11.71
C GLU A 267 48.16 24.43 12.38
N LYS A 268 48.53 23.90 13.56
CA LYS A 268 49.78 23.10 13.71
C LYS A 268 49.98 22.52 15.12
N VAL A 269 50.73 21.43 15.08
CA VAL A 269 51.03 20.38 16.05
C VAL A 269 52.31 20.67 16.88
N GLU A 270 52.52 19.86 17.93
CA GLU A 270 53.73 19.65 18.78
C GLU A 270 53.98 20.65 19.94
N SER A 271 54.44 20.31 21.16
CA SER A 271 54.94 19.07 21.78
C SER A 271 55.30 19.30 23.29
N VAL A 272 55.69 18.20 23.98
CA VAL A 272 56.54 18.07 25.21
C VAL A 272 55.91 18.29 26.64
N PRO A 273 56.48 17.77 27.77
CA PRO A 273 56.27 16.42 28.32
C PRO A 273 55.87 16.35 29.83
N LYS A 274 55.71 15.09 30.29
CA LYS A 274 55.50 14.53 31.64
C LYS A 274 56.27 15.18 32.82
N LYS A 275 55.62 15.19 33.99
CA LYS A 275 56.22 14.96 35.31
C LYS A 275 55.34 14.03 36.16
N GLU A 276 55.94 13.01 36.75
CA GLU A 276 55.36 12.15 37.80
C GLU A 276 55.16 12.95 39.11
N PRO A 277 54.34 12.43 40.03
CA PRO A 277 54.93 12.12 41.32
C PRO A 277 54.47 10.80 41.97
N THR A 278 55.30 10.42 42.92
CA THR A 278 55.35 9.25 43.80
C THR A 278 54.18 9.07 44.78
N ARG A 279 53.70 7.82 44.81
CA ARG A 279 53.26 6.94 45.92
C ARG A 279 53.08 7.52 47.35
N GLU A 280 51.85 7.45 47.85
CA GLU A 280 51.54 7.13 49.26
C GLU A 280 50.35 6.14 49.33
N MET A 281 50.48 5.15 50.22
CA MET A 281 49.51 4.09 50.47
C MET A 281 48.59 4.47 51.63
N SER A 282 47.27 4.23 51.51
CA SER A 282 46.50 3.32 52.38
C SER A 282 44.98 3.58 52.31
N ALA A 283 44.22 2.50 52.56
CA ALA A 283 42.78 2.45 52.85
C ALA A 283 41.79 2.67 51.69
N LYS A 284 41.66 1.69 50.78
CA LYS A 284 40.40 1.43 50.03
C LYS A 284 40.25 -0.07 49.76
N ASP A 285 39.62 -0.79 50.68
CA ASP A 285 39.20 -2.19 50.46
C ASP A 285 37.71 -2.43 50.74
N SER A 286 36.92 -1.38 50.96
CA SER A 286 35.46 -1.46 51.13
C SER A 286 34.66 -0.93 49.93
N ASP A 287 35.16 0.06 49.18
CA ASP A 287 34.38 0.70 48.10
C ASP A 287 34.40 -0.05 46.75
N LYS A 288 35.37 -0.94 46.51
CA LYS A 288 35.48 -1.68 45.24
C LYS A 288 34.44 -2.79 45.11
N LYS A 289 33.99 -3.38 46.23
CA LYS A 289 32.97 -4.46 46.19
C LYS A 289 31.59 -3.93 45.81
N ASP A 290 31.23 -2.73 46.24
CA ASP A 290 29.92 -2.15 45.95
C ASP A 290 29.85 -1.53 44.54
N THR A 291 30.94 -0.96 44.01
CA THR A 291 30.99 -0.54 42.59
C THR A 291 31.07 -1.72 41.63
N GLN A 292 31.78 -2.79 42.00
CA GLN A 292 31.86 -4.01 41.19
C GLN A 292 30.54 -4.79 41.21
N GLY A 293 29.85 -4.84 42.36
CA GLY A 293 28.50 -5.41 42.47
C GLY A 293 27.40 -4.58 41.76
N ALA A 294 27.54 -3.25 41.72
CA ALA A 294 26.64 -2.38 40.94
C ALA A 294 26.89 -2.48 39.43
N GLN A 295 28.15 -2.58 39.00
CA GLN A 295 28.52 -2.80 37.61
C GLN A 295 28.15 -4.22 37.15
N GLU A 296 28.33 -5.25 37.99
CA GLU A 296 27.89 -6.63 37.71
C GLU A 296 26.35 -6.74 37.65
N LYS A 297 25.62 -6.01 38.50
CA LYS A 297 24.15 -5.90 38.41
C LYS A 297 23.68 -5.23 37.12
N LYS A 298 24.35 -4.16 36.69
CA LYS A 298 24.05 -3.45 35.43
C LYS A 298 24.41 -4.30 34.20
N ASP A 299 25.45 -5.12 34.31
CA ASP A 299 25.88 -6.08 33.27
C ASP A 299 24.97 -7.32 33.14
N LEU A 300 24.06 -7.54 34.11
CA LEU A 300 23.06 -8.62 34.13
C LEU A 300 21.67 -8.15 33.68
N GLU A 301 21.51 -6.86 33.39
CA GLU A 301 20.26 -6.27 32.91
C GLU A 301 19.99 -6.73 31.46
N LYS A 302 18.73 -6.98 31.13
CA LYS A 302 18.34 -7.36 29.77
C LYS A 302 18.51 -6.15 28.86
N THR A 303 19.39 -6.25 27.87
CA THR A 303 19.61 -5.20 26.86
C THR A 303 19.05 -5.60 25.51
N ALA A 304 18.84 -4.61 24.63
CA ALA A 304 18.46 -4.85 23.24
C ALA A 304 19.48 -5.73 22.51
N ILE A 305 18.98 -6.48 21.53
CA ILE A 305 19.74 -7.42 20.71
C ILE A 305 20.05 -6.73 19.39
N GLY A 306 21.32 -6.63 19.03
CA GLY A 306 21.72 -6.14 17.71
C GLY A 306 21.41 -7.18 16.64
N VAL A 307 20.86 -6.75 15.52
CA VAL A 307 20.60 -7.57 14.34
C VAL A 307 21.18 -6.86 13.13
N VAL A 308 21.89 -7.59 12.28
CA VAL A 308 22.36 -7.14 10.98
C VAL A 308 21.94 -8.18 9.96
N MET A 309 21.23 -7.76 8.91
CA MET A 309 20.74 -8.67 7.89
C MET A 309 20.86 -8.07 6.49
N LYS A 310 21.19 -8.92 5.51
CA LYS A 310 21.10 -8.54 4.10
C LYS A 310 19.64 -8.63 3.63
N LEU A 311 19.20 -7.64 2.86
CA LEU A 311 17.88 -7.63 2.24
C LEU A 311 17.76 -8.69 1.13
N PRO A 312 16.57 -9.26 0.88
CA PRO A 312 16.38 -10.24 -0.19
C PRO A 312 16.75 -9.69 -1.57
N ASP A 313 17.45 -10.48 -2.40
CA ASP A 313 17.93 -10.06 -3.74
C ASP A 313 16.82 -9.87 -4.80
N THR A 314 15.55 -10.00 -4.40
CA THR A 314 14.38 -9.86 -5.30
C THR A 314 13.44 -8.72 -4.88
N VAL A 315 13.85 -7.92 -3.88
CA VAL A 315 13.04 -6.85 -3.30
C VAL A 315 13.80 -5.54 -3.38
N TYR A 316 13.19 -4.59 -4.05
CA TYR A 316 13.63 -3.20 -4.11
C TYR A 316 12.81 -2.38 -3.11
N PHE A 317 13.48 -1.58 -2.29
CA PHE A 317 12.82 -0.62 -1.41
C PHE A 317 12.98 0.79 -1.99
N CYS A 318 11.89 1.54 -2.09
CA CYS A 318 11.84 2.93 -2.54
C CYS A 318 12.22 3.93 -1.42
N GLU A 319 12.24 3.46 -0.17
CA GLU A 319 12.67 4.21 1.01
C GLU A 319 13.51 3.31 1.93
N ASP A 320 14.04 3.88 3.01
CA ASP A 320 14.73 3.09 4.02
C ASP A 320 13.79 2.02 4.62
N PRO A 321 14.16 0.72 4.57
CA PRO A 321 13.29 -0.35 5.00
C PRO A 321 12.95 -0.24 6.49
N GLN A 322 11.67 -0.31 6.81
CA GLN A 322 11.19 -0.34 8.19
C GLN A 322 11.08 -1.80 8.68
N VAL A 323 11.18 -1.99 10.00
CA VAL A 323 11.02 -3.30 10.63
C VAL A 323 9.79 -3.25 11.52
N CYS A 324 8.95 -4.29 11.44
CA CYS A 324 7.83 -4.47 12.34
C CYS A 324 7.87 -5.85 13.00
N ARG A 325 7.17 -6.00 14.12
CA ARG A 325 7.00 -7.27 14.85
C ARG A 325 5.54 -7.67 14.92
N TRP A 326 5.28 -8.97 14.88
CA TRP A 326 3.94 -9.48 15.08
C TRP A 326 3.60 -9.50 16.57
N ASN A 327 2.44 -8.95 16.93
CA ASN A 327 1.83 -9.11 18.25
C ASN A 327 0.73 -10.19 18.19
N GLU A 328 1.01 -11.35 18.78
CA GLU A 328 0.07 -12.47 18.77
C GLU A 328 -1.21 -12.20 19.58
N GLN A 329 -1.16 -11.36 20.62
CA GLN A 329 -2.36 -11.06 21.43
C GLN A 329 -3.33 -10.14 20.68
N LEU A 330 -2.79 -9.13 19.99
CA LEU A 330 -3.57 -8.16 19.24
C LEU A 330 -3.89 -8.62 17.81
N GLN A 331 -3.20 -9.67 17.33
CA GLN A 331 -3.24 -10.12 15.93
C GLN A 331 -2.90 -8.98 14.98
N GLN A 332 -1.81 -8.27 15.26
CA GLN A 332 -1.44 -7.06 14.54
C GLN A 332 0.08 -6.87 14.47
N TRP A 333 0.54 -6.29 13.37
CA TRP A 333 1.92 -5.82 13.24
C TRP A 333 2.14 -4.54 14.05
N GLN A 334 3.28 -4.44 14.72
CA GLN A 334 3.68 -3.28 15.52
C GLN A 334 5.07 -2.79 15.15
N VAL A 335 5.31 -1.49 15.27
CA VAL A 335 6.59 -0.84 14.93
C VAL A 335 7.44 -0.48 16.16
N ASP A 336 7.00 -0.85 17.37
CA ASP A 336 7.70 -0.55 18.61
C ASP A 336 8.86 -1.51 18.93
N GLY A 337 9.76 -1.03 19.80
CA GLY A 337 10.88 -1.81 20.34
C GLY A 337 12.02 -2.08 19.35
N PHE A 338 12.12 -1.24 18.32
CA PHE A 338 13.24 -1.18 17.39
C PHE A 338 13.97 0.15 17.51
N ASN A 339 15.29 0.12 17.68
CA ASN A 339 16.14 1.30 17.83
C ASN A 339 17.38 1.17 16.94
N ASP A 340 18.17 2.24 16.83
CA ASP A 340 19.48 2.26 16.14
C ASP A 340 19.42 1.68 14.72
N ARG A 341 18.35 1.97 13.98
CA ARG A 341 18.18 1.49 12.61
C ARG A 341 19.14 2.23 11.68
N VAL A 342 19.93 1.48 10.93
CA VAL A 342 20.87 1.98 9.94
C VAL A 342 20.77 1.10 8.70
N TYR A 343 20.44 1.72 7.56
CA TYR A 343 20.43 1.05 6.27
C TYR A 343 21.67 1.44 5.46
N ASN A 344 22.37 0.44 4.93
CA ASN A 344 23.46 0.63 3.98
C ASN A 344 22.98 0.15 2.61
N GLU A 345 22.66 1.10 1.74
CA GLU A 345 22.12 0.83 0.39
C GLU A 345 23.12 0.07 -0.49
N GLU A 346 24.41 0.46 -0.48
CA GLU A 346 25.46 -0.16 -1.29
C GLU A 346 25.61 -1.67 -1.01
N ASN A 347 25.58 -2.05 0.27
CA ASN A 347 25.70 -3.44 0.71
C ASN A 347 24.35 -4.13 0.90
N ARG A 348 23.24 -3.42 0.66
CA ARG A 348 21.85 -3.86 0.90
C ARG A 348 21.68 -4.51 2.28
N THR A 349 22.25 -3.87 3.29
CA THR A 349 22.32 -4.41 4.65
C THR A 349 21.59 -3.49 5.62
N LEU A 350 20.67 -4.06 6.40
CA LEU A 350 19.93 -3.37 7.44
C LEU A 350 20.45 -3.80 8.81
N SER A 351 20.83 -2.82 9.63
CA SER A 351 21.20 -3.00 11.03
C SER A 351 20.16 -2.35 11.93
N PHE A 352 19.76 -3.01 13.01
CA PHE A 352 18.87 -2.46 14.02
C PHE A 352 19.06 -3.17 15.36
N LYS A 353 18.57 -2.57 16.44
CA LYS A 353 18.43 -3.23 17.74
C LYS A 353 16.98 -3.53 18.04
N THR A 354 16.71 -4.69 18.63
CA THR A 354 15.35 -5.09 19.03
C THR A 354 15.29 -5.49 20.50
N ASN A 355 14.17 -5.16 21.15
CA ASN A 355 13.86 -5.53 22.53
C ASN A 355 13.17 -6.89 22.65
N TYR A 356 12.87 -7.53 21.52
CA TYR A 356 11.97 -8.68 21.45
C TYR A 356 12.57 -9.84 20.64
N PHE A 357 12.20 -11.05 21.04
CA PHE A 357 12.21 -12.22 20.17
C PHE A 357 10.77 -12.46 19.69
N GLY A 358 10.58 -12.78 18.42
CA GLY A 358 9.27 -13.00 17.83
C GLY A 358 9.31 -13.11 16.31
N THR A 359 8.14 -13.00 15.70
CA THR A 359 8.02 -12.87 14.24
C THR A 359 8.20 -11.42 13.85
N MET A 360 9.00 -11.17 12.83
CA MET A 360 9.31 -9.84 12.31
C MET A 360 9.20 -9.83 10.79
N ALA A 361 9.03 -8.64 10.22
CA ALA A 361 8.95 -8.42 8.79
C ALA A 361 9.56 -7.06 8.43
N LEU A 362 9.90 -6.91 7.15
CA LEU A 362 10.25 -5.62 6.58
C LEU A 362 9.02 -5.03 5.90
N VAL A 363 8.80 -3.74 6.06
CA VAL A 363 7.63 -3.05 5.52
C VAL A 363 8.01 -1.75 4.81
N GLN A 364 7.13 -1.34 3.90
CA GLN A 364 7.19 -0.10 3.15
C GLN A 364 5.78 0.46 2.99
N ASP A 365 5.68 1.79 2.88
CA ASP A 365 4.46 2.46 2.43
C ASP A 365 4.02 1.90 1.06
N ALA A 366 2.77 1.43 1.00
CA ALA A 366 2.16 0.85 -0.20
C ALA A 366 1.85 1.91 -1.26
N HIS A 367 1.78 3.18 -0.87
CA HIS A 367 1.41 4.34 -1.68
C HIS A 367 2.57 5.28 -1.95
N ILE A 368 3.81 4.88 -1.62
CA ILE A 368 4.99 5.73 -1.77
C ILE A 368 5.21 6.27 -3.20
N ASN A 369 4.72 5.56 -4.22
CA ASN A 369 4.79 5.96 -5.63
C ASN A 369 3.48 6.59 -6.15
N MET A 370 2.59 7.01 -5.26
CA MET A 370 1.30 7.62 -5.58
C MET A 370 1.12 8.93 -4.78
N PRO A 371 0.50 9.98 -5.35
CA PRO A 371 0.06 10.09 -6.74
C PRO A 371 1.24 10.15 -7.73
N PHE A 372 0.97 9.83 -8.99
CA PHE A 372 1.89 9.94 -10.11
C PHE A 372 2.07 11.41 -10.48
N GLN A 373 3.28 11.78 -10.89
CA GLN A 373 3.59 13.11 -11.41
C GLN A 373 3.19 13.24 -12.88
N SER A 374 3.36 12.15 -13.64
CA SER A 374 2.97 12.07 -15.05
C SER A 374 2.92 10.62 -15.51
N TRP A 375 2.30 10.40 -16.68
CA TRP A 375 2.30 9.11 -17.36
C TRP A 375 2.18 9.30 -18.87
N GLU A 376 2.67 8.33 -19.62
CA GLU A 376 2.58 8.26 -21.08
C GLU A 376 2.32 6.83 -21.53
N LEU A 377 1.41 6.63 -22.48
CA LEU A 377 1.18 5.39 -23.19
C LEU A 377 1.53 5.62 -24.67
N ARG A 378 2.60 4.98 -25.16
CA ARG A 378 3.14 5.23 -26.50
C ARG A 378 3.27 3.94 -27.35
N PRO A 379 2.66 3.88 -28.54
CA PRO A 379 2.82 2.76 -29.45
C PRO A 379 4.26 2.64 -29.94
N ARG A 380 4.75 1.41 -29.99
CA ARG A 380 6.03 1.01 -30.60
C ARG A 380 5.81 0.28 -31.92
N ALA A 381 4.74 -0.52 -31.98
CA ALA A 381 4.28 -1.28 -33.15
C ALA A 381 2.79 -1.60 -33.00
N THR A 382 2.18 -2.25 -34.00
CA THR A 382 0.74 -2.56 -34.02
C THR A 382 0.21 -3.27 -32.76
N ASN A 383 0.99 -4.17 -32.16
CA ASN A 383 0.63 -4.88 -30.94
C ASN A 383 1.72 -4.74 -29.86
N CYS A 384 2.39 -3.58 -29.84
CA CYS A 384 3.44 -3.27 -28.87
C CYS A 384 3.35 -1.81 -28.45
N THR A 385 3.28 -1.54 -27.15
CA THR A 385 3.26 -0.19 -26.58
C THR A 385 4.11 -0.15 -25.31
N ILE A 386 4.57 1.03 -24.92
CA ILE A 386 5.21 1.27 -23.62
C ILE A 386 4.26 2.13 -22.80
N LEU A 387 4.04 1.75 -21.54
CA LEU A 387 3.41 2.57 -20.51
C LEU A 387 4.52 3.06 -19.57
N THR A 388 4.74 4.36 -19.55
CA THR A 388 5.68 5.03 -18.64
C THR A 388 4.86 5.74 -17.55
N VAL A 389 5.22 5.51 -16.30
CA VAL A 389 4.62 6.17 -15.12
C VAL A 389 5.75 6.80 -14.32
N ILE A 390 5.72 8.12 -14.19
CA ILE A 390 6.67 8.88 -13.39
C ILE A 390 6.02 9.18 -12.05
N ALA A 391 6.56 8.60 -10.98
CA ALA A 391 6.18 8.86 -9.61
C ALA A 391 7.21 9.76 -8.92
N ALA A 392 6.95 10.14 -7.67
CA ALA A 392 7.84 11.02 -6.92
C ALA A 392 9.26 10.47 -6.71
N ILE A 393 9.41 9.15 -6.59
CA ILE A 393 10.70 8.50 -6.27
C ILE A 393 11.26 7.71 -7.45
N ILE A 394 10.38 7.19 -8.32
CA ILE A 394 10.77 6.21 -9.32
C ILE A 394 10.02 6.44 -10.64
N GLU A 395 10.70 6.08 -11.73
CA GLU A 395 10.11 5.97 -13.06
C GLU A 395 9.94 4.49 -13.40
N VAL A 396 8.72 4.13 -13.80
CA VAL A 396 8.35 2.76 -14.16
C VAL A 396 8.00 2.73 -15.64
N GLU A 397 8.73 1.94 -16.41
CA GLU A 397 8.39 1.65 -17.81
C GLU A 397 7.97 0.20 -17.95
N ILE A 398 6.75 -0.01 -18.46
CA ILE A 398 6.18 -1.33 -18.73
C ILE A 398 6.03 -1.48 -20.24
N GLU A 399 6.73 -2.44 -20.83
CA GLU A 399 6.47 -2.82 -22.21
C GLU A 399 5.33 -3.82 -22.26
N ILE A 400 4.37 -3.55 -23.13
CA ILE A 400 3.21 -4.37 -23.40
C ILE A 400 3.32 -4.89 -24.82
N LYS A 401 3.32 -6.21 -25.00
CA LYS A 401 3.45 -6.86 -26.30
C LYS A 401 2.52 -8.05 -26.41
N ASP A 402 1.63 -8.00 -27.42
CA ASP A 402 0.54 -8.96 -27.58
C ASP A 402 -0.20 -9.16 -26.24
N ASN A 403 -0.25 -10.38 -25.70
CA ASN A 403 -0.95 -10.72 -24.47
C ASN A 403 -0.07 -10.72 -23.20
N LEU A 404 1.11 -10.10 -23.26
CA LEU A 404 2.14 -10.14 -22.21
C LEU A 404 2.69 -8.74 -21.92
N CYS A 405 3.32 -8.60 -20.76
CA CYS A 405 4.06 -7.41 -20.38
C CYS A 405 5.32 -7.75 -19.58
N CYS A 406 6.29 -6.83 -19.56
CA CYS A 406 7.50 -6.92 -18.75
C CYS A 406 7.95 -5.54 -18.28
N LEU A 407 8.83 -5.51 -17.28
CA LEU A 407 9.46 -4.28 -16.81
C LEU A 407 10.60 -3.88 -17.76
N ARG A 408 10.76 -2.59 -18.02
CA ARG A 408 11.89 -1.99 -18.74
C ARG A 408 12.71 -1.09 -17.81
N GLN A 409 12.02 -0.25 -17.04
CA GLN A 409 12.61 0.60 -16.00
C GLN A 409 11.80 0.48 -14.71
N PRO A 410 12.44 0.61 -13.54
CA PRO A 410 13.87 0.94 -13.36
C PRO A 410 14.78 -0.30 -13.52
N ASN A 411 15.95 -0.11 -14.13
CA ASN A 411 16.95 -1.17 -14.26
C ASN A 411 17.77 -1.32 -12.96
N LYS A 412 17.22 -2.07 -12.01
CA LYS A 412 17.82 -2.37 -10.70
C LYS A 412 18.12 -3.87 -10.58
N PRO A 413 19.25 -4.30 -10.00
CA PRO A 413 19.58 -5.72 -9.82
C PRO A 413 18.47 -6.53 -9.14
N GLU A 414 17.78 -5.93 -8.17
CA GLU A 414 16.68 -6.53 -7.41
C GLU A 414 15.47 -6.89 -8.29
N LEU A 415 15.33 -6.22 -9.44
CA LEU A 415 14.22 -6.34 -10.36
C LEU A 415 14.58 -7.12 -11.63
N GLU A 416 15.77 -7.71 -11.72
CA GLU A 416 16.23 -8.47 -12.90
C GLU A 416 15.24 -9.58 -13.29
N HIS A 417 14.58 -10.19 -12.31
CA HIS A 417 13.56 -11.22 -12.49
C HIS A 417 12.24 -10.72 -13.12
N LEU A 418 12.08 -9.40 -13.29
CA LEU A 418 10.95 -8.72 -13.94
C LEU A 418 11.36 -8.07 -15.27
N ILE A 419 12.61 -7.62 -15.34
CA ILE A 419 13.16 -6.90 -16.49
C ILE A 419 13.24 -7.84 -17.69
N GLU A 420 12.63 -7.47 -18.80
CA GLU A 420 12.53 -8.27 -20.05
C GLU A 420 11.88 -9.66 -19.90
N HIS A 421 11.33 -9.99 -18.73
CA HIS A 421 10.66 -11.27 -18.48
C HIS A 421 9.16 -11.14 -18.78
N TYR A 422 8.75 -11.40 -20.03
CA TYR A 422 7.35 -11.33 -20.44
C TYR A 422 6.46 -12.31 -19.68
N MET A 423 5.39 -11.78 -19.08
CA MET A 423 4.41 -12.57 -18.35
C MET A 423 3.00 -11.97 -18.49
N ARG A 424 1.99 -12.71 -18.01
CA ARG A 424 0.60 -12.23 -18.04
C ARG A 424 0.42 -11.06 -17.07
N PRO A 425 -0.41 -10.05 -17.37
CA PRO A 425 -0.59 -8.85 -16.54
C PRO A 425 -0.88 -9.14 -15.06
N LYS A 426 -1.79 -10.07 -14.77
CA LYS A 426 -2.13 -10.45 -13.39
C LYS A 426 -0.94 -11.02 -12.60
N GLN A 427 -0.05 -11.76 -13.28
CA GLN A 427 1.16 -12.28 -12.65
C GLN A 427 2.21 -11.16 -12.50
N PHE A 428 2.34 -10.31 -13.52
CA PHE A 428 3.22 -9.16 -13.51
C PHE A 428 2.91 -8.21 -12.34
N ILE A 429 1.67 -7.78 -12.21
CA ILE A 429 1.18 -6.90 -11.11
C ILE A 429 1.55 -7.48 -9.75
N LYS A 430 1.27 -8.78 -9.53
CA LYS A 430 1.58 -9.46 -8.27
C LYS A 430 3.08 -9.50 -7.98
N LYS A 431 3.91 -9.78 -8.98
CA LYS A 431 5.36 -9.84 -8.80
C LYS A 431 5.98 -8.46 -8.63
N MET A 432 5.50 -7.44 -9.35
CA MET A 432 5.91 -6.05 -9.17
C MET A 432 5.66 -5.56 -7.74
N ALA A 433 4.44 -5.77 -7.23
CA ALA A 433 4.09 -5.40 -5.86
C ALA A 433 4.93 -6.18 -4.83
N ALA A 434 5.15 -7.49 -5.03
CA ALA A 434 5.98 -8.31 -4.15
C ALA A 434 7.48 -7.93 -4.18
N ALA A 435 7.95 -7.34 -5.29
CA ALA A 435 9.30 -6.82 -5.43
C ALA A 435 9.45 -5.40 -4.86
N GLY A 436 8.40 -4.82 -4.26
CA GLY A 436 8.42 -3.50 -3.62
C GLY A 436 8.13 -2.33 -4.58
N LEU A 437 7.83 -2.61 -5.85
CA LEU A 437 7.46 -1.60 -6.84
C LEU A 437 5.94 -1.59 -7.04
N ASN A 438 5.22 -0.95 -6.11
CA ASN A 438 3.77 -0.83 -6.18
C ASN A 438 3.35 0.50 -6.84
N ILE A 439 2.63 0.40 -7.95
CA ILE A 439 1.94 1.50 -8.63
C ILE A 439 0.46 1.16 -8.87
N PHE A 440 -0.08 0.20 -8.11
CA PHE A 440 -1.42 -0.34 -8.31
C PHE A 440 -2.28 0.03 -7.11
N PRO A 441 -3.13 1.07 -7.22
CA PRO A 441 -4.00 1.46 -6.12
C PRO A 441 -4.97 0.34 -5.70
N SER A 442 -5.12 0.16 -4.40
CA SER A 442 -6.19 -0.60 -3.75
C SER A 442 -7.50 0.18 -3.77
N VAL A 443 -8.61 -0.48 -3.44
CA VAL A 443 -9.96 0.10 -3.49
C VAL A 443 -10.17 1.30 -2.56
N ASP A 444 -9.37 1.43 -1.50
CA ASP A 444 -9.39 2.54 -0.55
C ASP A 444 -8.10 3.39 -0.57
N SER A 445 -7.26 3.24 -1.61
CA SER A 445 -6.02 4.00 -1.74
C SER A 445 -6.23 5.51 -1.70
N SER A 446 -7.40 6.01 -2.13
CA SER A 446 -7.77 7.43 -2.08
C SER A 446 -7.76 8.04 -0.67
N LYS A 447 -7.70 7.21 0.38
CA LYS A 447 -7.53 7.69 1.77
C LYS A 447 -6.10 8.08 2.12
N TYR A 448 -5.13 7.48 1.44
CA TYR A 448 -3.71 7.59 1.76
C TYR A 448 -3.00 8.59 0.86
N VAL A 449 -3.61 8.95 -0.27
CA VAL A 449 -3.04 9.90 -1.24
C VAL A 449 -4.06 10.97 -1.61
N SER A 450 -3.55 12.19 -1.83
CA SER A 450 -4.37 13.31 -2.30
C SER A 450 -4.57 13.20 -3.80
N ILE A 451 -5.78 12.88 -4.23
CA ILE A 451 -6.15 12.71 -5.65
C ILE A 451 -7.45 13.44 -6.00
N GLN A 452 -7.64 13.72 -7.29
CA GLN A 452 -8.91 14.21 -7.82
C GLN A 452 -9.75 13.04 -8.34
N GLU A 453 -10.59 12.46 -7.47
CA GLU A 453 -11.42 11.31 -7.83
C GLU A 453 -12.27 11.57 -9.08
N LYS A 454 -12.22 10.67 -10.05
CA LYS A 454 -13.02 10.73 -11.30
C LYS A 454 -14.22 9.81 -11.25
N SER A 455 -15.16 10.01 -12.16
CA SER A 455 -16.24 9.03 -12.38
C SER A 455 -15.64 7.69 -12.78
N VAL A 456 -15.90 6.65 -11.98
CA VAL A 456 -15.44 5.28 -12.25
C VAL A 456 -15.97 4.76 -13.59
N ILE A 457 -17.18 5.16 -13.99
CA ILE A 457 -17.78 4.76 -15.27
C ILE A 457 -17.02 5.42 -16.43
N VAL A 458 -16.78 6.72 -16.36
CA VAL A 458 -16.06 7.45 -17.43
C VAL A 458 -14.61 7.00 -17.48
N GLU A 459 -13.97 6.76 -16.34
CA GLU A 459 -12.60 6.24 -16.27
C GLU A 459 -12.45 4.86 -16.93
N ASP A 460 -13.33 3.89 -16.59
CA ASP A 460 -13.29 2.55 -17.20
C ASP A 460 -13.54 2.60 -18.71
N ASP A 461 -14.47 3.45 -19.16
CA ASP A 461 -14.79 3.64 -20.57
C ASP A 461 -13.63 4.27 -21.35
N VAL A 462 -12.99 5.30 -20.79
CA VAL A 462 -11.79 5.91 -21.38
C VAL A 462 -10.66 4.89 -21.49
N TYR A 463 -10.43 4.05 -20.47
CA TYR A 463 -9.41 2.99 -20.56
C TYR A 463 -9.68 1.98 -21.66
N ARG A 464 -10.94 1.55 -21.84
CA ARG A 464 -11.30 0.65 -22.94
C ARG A 464 -10.99 1.28 -24.29
N GLN A 465 -11.35 2.54 -24.45
CA GLN A 465 -11.17 3.25 -25.72
C GLN A 465 -9.71 3.56 -26.01
N MET A 466 -8.94 3.99 -25.01
CA MET A 466 -7.47 4.11 -25.11
C MET A 466 -6.84 2.79 -25.52
N ALA A 467 -7.25 1.67 -24.90
CA ALA A 467 -6.70 0.36 -25.21
C ALA A 467 -6.99 -0.10 -26.65
N ILE A 468 -8.19 0.19 -27.18
CA ILE A 468 -8.57 -0.14 -28.56
C ILE A 468 -7.68 0.62 -29.56
N THR A 469 -7.34 1.87 -29.27
CA THR A 469 -6.59 2.73 -30.19
C THR A 469 -5.10 2.87 -29.85
N ALA A 470 -4.61 2.14 -28.83
CA ALA A 470 -3.23 2.19 -28.34
C ALA A 470 -2.17 1.75 -29.35
N SER A 471 -2.56 1.14 -30.47
CA SER A 471 -1.67 0.77 -31.57
C SER A 471 -1.32 1.93 -32.50
N MET A 472 -2.18 2.96 -32.56
CA MET A 472 -2.04 4.11 -33.46
C MET A 472 -2.01 5.44 -32.73
N MET A 473 -2.44 5.51 -31.47
CA MET A 473 -2.49 6.73 -30.67
C MET A 473 -1.54 6.63 -29.49
N ALA A 474 -0.78 7.70 -29.25
CA ALA A 474 -0.15 7.96 -27.98
C ALA A 474 -1.10 8.76 -27.07
N TYR A 475 -1.00 8.53 -25.76
CA TYR A 475 -1.74 9.26 -24.73
C TYR A 475 -0.80 9.69 -23.61
N SER A 476 -1.09 10.84 -23.00
CA SER A 476 -0.33 11.34 -21.86
C SER A 476 -1.26 12.03 -20.86
N TRP A 477 -0.77 12.18 -19.63
CA TRP A 477 -1.43 12.96 -18.58
C TRP A 477 -1.72 14.40 -19.02
N SER A 478 -2.57 15.11 -18.28
CA SER A 478 -2.76 16.55 -18.43
C SER A 478 -2.94 17.20 -17.06
N LYS A 479 -2.28 18.35 -16.84
CA LYS A 479 -2.42 19.21 -15.67
C LYS A 479 -3.87 19.64 -15.43
N TRP A 480 -4.67 19.73 -16.48
CA TRP A 480 -6.08 20.11 -16.39
C TRP A 480 -6.95 19.01 -15.80
N ASN A 481 -6.51 17.76 -15.88
CA ASN A 481 -7.27 16.63 -15.35
C ASN A 481 -7.45 16.73 -13.84
N SER A 482 -6.42 17.17 -13.12
CA SER A 482 -6.51 17.47 -11.68
C SER A 482 -6.97 18.90 -11.41
N GLY A 483 -6.63 19.87 -12.29
CA GLY A 483 -7.02 21.27 -12.14
C GLY A 483 -8.52 21.55 -12.21
N VAL A 484 -9.27 20.75 -12.96
CA VAL A 484 -10.74 20.88 -13.06
C VAL A 484 -11.41 20.11 -11.92
N LYS A 485 -12.04 20.85 -10.99
CA LYS A 485 -12.74 20.28 -9.81
C LYS A 485 -13.91 19.35 -10.17
N ASN A 486 -14.46 19.48 -11.38
CA ASN A 486 -15.53 18.61 -11.86
C ASN A 486 -14.99 17.19 -12.10
N LYS A 487 -15.64 16.20 -11.47
CA LYS A 487 -15.26 14.78 -11.57
C LYS A 487 -15.76 14.10 -12.85
N LYS A 488 -16.68 14.72 -13.58
CA LYS A 488 -17.33 14.17 -14.78
C LYS A 488 -16.39 14.16 -16.01
N PRO A 489 -15.64 15.22 -16.33
CA PRO A 489 -14.70 15.19 -17.44
C PRO A 489 -13.36 14.57 -17.04
N ILE A 490 -12.83 13.77 -17.96
CA ILE A 490 -11.44 13.33 -18.01
C ILE A 490 -10.75 14.15 -19.10
N ILE A 491 -9.60 14.73 -18.78
CA ILE A 491 -8.81 15.54 -19.70
C ILE A 491 -7.46 14.85 -19.89
N ILE A 492 -7.08 14.57 -21.13
CA ILE A 492 -5.85 13.86 -21.46
C ILE A 492 -5.20 14.48 -22.69
N GLN A 493 -3.90 14.31 -22.83
CA GLN A 493 -3.22 14.56 -24.09
C GLN A 493 -3.33 13.33 -25.01
N GLY A 494 -3.44 13.55 -26.31
CA GLY A 494 -3.38 12.48 -27.31
C GLY A 494 -2.90 12.94 -28.68
N ALA A 495 -2.18 12.06 -29.36
CA ALA A 495 -1.62 12.30 -30.69
C ALA A 495 -1.56 11.00 -31.50
N GLU A 496 -1.79 11.07 -32.81
CA GLU A 496 -1.51 9.91 -33.68
C GLU A 496 -0.01 9.65 -33.68
N HIS A 497 0.38 8.42 -33.42
CA HIS A 497 1.78 8.01 -33.35
C HIS A 497 1.97 6.66 -34.01
N LEU A 498 2.63 6.65 -35.17
CA LEU A 498 2.82 5.44 -35.98
C LEU A 498 4.27 4.96 -36.05
N LYS A 499 5.19 5.74 -35.50
CA LYS A 499 6.61 5.45 -35.46
C LYS A 499 7.02 5.13 -34.03
N ASP A 500 8.26 4.69 -33.87
CA ASP A 500 8.84 4.44 -32.55
C ASP A 500 9.85 5.56 -32.24
N GLU A 501 9.34 6.77 -32.05
CA GLU A 501 10.12 7.96 -31.73
C GLU A 501 9.45 8.75 -30.60
N HIS A 502 10.14 9.71 -29.98
CA HIS A 502 9.48 10.60 -29.03
C HIS A 502 8.64 11.62 -29.80
N LEU A 503 7.46 11.94 -29.27
CA LEU A 503 6.63 13.03 -29.78
C LEU A 503 7.20 14.37 -29.31
N LEU A 504 7.07 15.38 -30.15
CA LEU A 504 7.38 16.76 -29.75
C LEU A 504 6.20 17.33 -28.96
N GLU A 505 6.45 18.34 -28.12
CA GLU A 505 5.41 18.93 -27.28
C GLU A 505 4.26 19.53 -28.11
N GLU A 506 4.58 20.07 -29.30
CA GLU A 506 3.62 20.62 -30.24
C GLU A 506 2.71 19.59 -30.95
N ASP A 507 3.09 18.30 -30.95
CA ASP A 507 2.30 17.25 -31.61
C ASP A 507 1.08 16.82 -30.77
N TRP A 508 1.11 17.11 -29.46
CA TRP A 508 0.06 16.73 -28.54
C TRP A 508 -1.18 17.62 -28.66
N GLY A 509 -2.35 16.99 -28.81
CA GLY A 509 -3.64 17.66 -28.65
C GLY A 509 -4.27 17.34 -27.31
N LEU A 510 -5.09 18.26 -26.78
CA LEU A 510 -5.90 18.00 -25.58
C LEU A 510 -7.27 17.44 -25.95
N PHE A 511 -7.66 16.36 -25.28
CA PHE A 511 -8.97 15.74 -25.41
C PHE A 511 -9.72 15.84 -24.08
N MET A 512 -10.96 16.32 -24.15
CA MET A 512 -11.90 16.23 -23.03
C MET A 512 -12.92 15.13 -23.32
N VAL A 513 -13.03 14.17 -22.41
CA VAL A 513 -13.95 13.04 -22.50
C VAL A 513 -14.92 13.08 -21.33
N THR A 514 -16.19 12.99 -21.65
CA THR A 514 -17.29 12.84 -20.70
C THR A 514 -18.09 11.60 -21.05
N LYS A 515 -19.06 11.24 -20.22
CA LYS A 515 -19.96 10.11 -20.49
C LYS A 515 -20.72 10.21 -21.82
N LYS A 516 -21.04 11.43 -22.30
CA LYS A 516 -21.91 11.65 -23.46
C LYS A 516 -21.17 12.13 -24.70
N ARG A 517 -19.98 12.74 -24.53
CA ARG A 517 -19.24 13.37 -25.62
C ARG A 517 -17.74 13.40 -25.38
N SER A 518 -16.99 13.38 -26.48
CA SER A 518 -15.56 13.58 -26.54
C SER A 518 -15.23 14.66 -27.56
N ILE A 519 -14.31 15.55 -27.20
CA ILE A 519 -13.86 16.65 -28.07
C ILE A 519 -12.34 16.83 -28.01
N LYS A 520 -11.78 17.34 -29.11
CA LYS A 520 -10.46 17.96 -29.11
C LYS A 520 -10.62 19.42 -28.67
N LEU A 521 -9.94 19.81 -27.61
CA LEU A 521 -9.95 21.17 -27.09
C LEU A 521 -9.13 22.09 -27.99
N LYS A 522 -9.56 23.35 -28.10
CA LYS A 522 -8.83 24.42 -28.81
C LYS A 522 -7.55 24.82 -28.09
N MET A 523 -7.54 24.69 -26.77
CA MET A 523 -6.41 25.01 -25.91
C MET A 523 -5.32 23.93 -25.96
N THR A 524 -4.18 24.29 -25.39
CA THR A 524 -2.96 23.49 -25.26
C THR A 524 -2.57 23.34 -23.80
N GLU A 525 -1.54 22.54 -23.55
CA GLU A 525 -1.02 22.35 -22.20
C GLU A 525 -0.26 23.56 -21.66
N PHE A 526 0.07 24.53 -22.51
CA PHE A 526 0.79 25.75 -22.15
C PHE A 526 -0.13 26.90 -21.74
N ASP A 527 -1.43 26.79 -21.99
CA ASP A 527 -2.38 27.83 -21.62
C ASP A 527 -2.45 28.01 -20.08
N GLU A 528 -2.75 29.23 -19.64
CA GLU A 528 -2.81 29.58 -18.22
C GLU A 528 -4.18 29.31 -17.59
N THR A 529 -5.24 29.28 -18.41
CA THR A 529 -6.62 29.09 -17.97
C THR A 529 -7.30 27.97 -18.74
N PHE A 530 -8.19 27.25 -18.05
CA PHE A 530 -8.95 26.17 -18.67
C PHE A 530 -10.08 26.72 -19.56
N GLY A 531 -10.19 26.19 -20.78
CA GLY A 531 -11.28 26.46 -21.71
C GLY A 531 -11.84 25.16 -22.29
N ASP A 532 -13.17 25.07 -22.40
CA ASP A 532 -13.89 23.89 -22.88
C ASP A 532 -14.35 24.02 -24.35
N GLU A 533 -13.85 25.05 -25.06
CA GLU A 533 -14.09 25.24 -26.49
C GLU A 533 -13.43 24.13 -27.32
N HIS A 534 -14.16 23.62 -28.30
CA HIS A 534 -13.64 22.65 -29.26
C HIS A 534 -12.71 23.32 -30.29
N ALA A 535 -11.69 22.58 -30.73
CA ALA A 535 -10.73 23.06 -31.71
C ALA A 535 -11.42 23.39 -33.05
N PRO A 536 -11.01 24.47 -33.76
CA PRO A 536 -11.57 24.82 -35.06
C PRO A 536 -11.47 23.65 -36.05
N GLY A 537 -12.56 23.38 -36.77
CA GLY A 537 -12.63 22.28 -37.75
C GLY A 537 -12.78 20.88 -37.15
N THR A 538 -12.94 20.77 -35.83
CA THR A 538 -13.30 19.51 -35.16
C THR A 538 -14.78 19.48 -34.77
N GLN A 539 -15.31 18.28 -34.50
CA GLN A 539 -16.71 18.09 -34.11
C GLN A 539 -16.81 17.37 -32.77
N PHE A 540 -18.01 17.37 -32.21
CA PHE A 540 -18.34 16.51 -31.08
C PHE A 540 -18.45 15.06 -31.55
N HIS A 541 -17.86 14.15 -30.79
CA HIS A 541 -17.97 12.71 -31.03
C HIS A 541 -18.61 12.02 -29.83
N ALA A 542 -19.32 10.91 -30.08
CA ALA A 542 -19.97 10.14 -29.02
C ALA A 542 -18.97 9.51 -28.04
N SER A 543 -17.72 9.29 -28.47
CA SER A 543 -16.70 8.62 -27.66
C SER A 543 -15.28 8.97 -28.12
N LEU A 544 -14.28 8.72 -27.27
CA LEU A 544 -12.86 8.90 -27.55
C LEU A 544 -12.42 8.10 -28.79
N TYR A 545 -12.89 6.85 -28.93
CA TYR A 545 -12.65 6.02 -30.11
C TYR A 545 -13.10 6.71 -31.41
N HIS A 546 -14.31 7.29 -31.41
CA HIS A 546 -14.84 7.96 -32.60
C HIS A 546 -14.07 9.25 -32.91
N LEU A 547 -13.69 10.00 -31.87
CA LEU A 547 -12.84 11.18 -32.01
C LEU A 547 -11.49 10.82 -32.62
N THR A 548 -10.77 9.85 -32.05
CA THR A 548 -9.43 9.47 -32.53
C THR A 548 -9.49 8.83 -33.92
N LYS A 549 -10.48 8.00 -34.21
CA LYS A 549 -10.68 7.41 -35.55
C LYS A 549 -11.03 8.46 -36.62
N ALA A 550 -11.79 9.49 -36.27
CA ALA A 550 -12.11 10.57 -37.20
C ALA A 550 -10.86 11.42 -37.54
N MET A 551 -9.98 11.63 -36.56
CA MET A 551 -8.73 12.38 -36.74
C MET A 551 -7.60 11.55 -37.37
N ALA A 552 -7.66 10.22 -37.27
CA ALA A 552 -6.61 9.33 -37.74
C ALA A 552 -6.40 9.40 -39.25
N SER A 553 -5.13 9.30 -39.66
CA SER A 553 -4.72 9.10 -41.04
C SER A 553 -5.15 7.72 -41.56
N ASP A 554 -5.11 7.52 -42.87
CA ASP A 554 -5.45 6.22 -43.47
C ASP A 554 -4.54 5.09 -42.95
N LYS A 555 -3.26 5.41 -42.68
CA LYS A 555 -2.31 4.47 -42.07
C LYS A 555 -2.64 4.15 -40.61
N GLY A 556 -3.10 5.15 -39.85
CA GLY A 556 -3.59 4.94 -38.49
C GLY A 556 -4.80 4.01 -38.46
N LYS A 557 -5.75 4.22 -39.39
CA LYS A 557 -6.94 3.37 -39.55
C LYS A 557 -6.58 1.94 -39.95
N GLU A 558 -5.67 1.76 -40.90
CA GLU A 558 -5.15 0.42 -41.27
C GLU A 558 -4.52 -0.28 -40.05
N ARG A 559 -3.68 0.43 -39.28
CA ARG A 559 -3.07 -0.14 -38.07
C ARG A 559 -4.10 -0.49 -36.99
N LEU A 560 -5.14 0.32 -36.84
CA LEU A 560 -6.26 0.05 -35.94
C LEU A 560 -6.99 -1.24 -36.33
N GLU A 561 -7.22 -1.47 -37.63
CA GLU A 561 -7.85 -2.70 -38.14
C GLU A 561 -6.98 -3.94 -37.90
N ASP A 562 -5.65 -3.80 -37.96
CA ASP A 562 -4.69 -4.87 -37.68
C ASP A 562 -4.44 -5.14 -36.17
N THR A 563 -5.06 -4.35 -35.29
CA THR A 563 -4.85 -4.45 -33.84
C THR A 563 -5.53 -5.68 -33.28
N LYS A 564 -4.79 -6.52 -32.54
CA LYS A 564 -5.30 -7.78 -32.03
C LYS A 564 -5.95 -7.60 -30.66
N PHE A 565 -7.08 -8.27 -30.46
CA PHE A 565 -7.79 -8.26 -29.18
C PHE A 565 -6.93 -8.60 -27.95
N PRO A 566 -6.02 -9.60 -27.95
CA PRO A 566 -5.20 -9.90 -26.77
C PRO A 566 -4.26 -8.77 -26.35
N PHE A 567 -3.86 -7.91 -27.29
CA PHE A 567 -3.12 -6.67 -27.00
C PHE A 567 -4.01 -5.63 -26.33
N VAL A 568 -5.19 -5.39 -26.91
CA VAL A 568 -6.20 -4.48 -26.34
C VAL A 568 -6.55 -4.88 -24.89
N ASP A 569 -6.81 -6.16 -24.64
CA ASP A 569 -7.11 -6.67 -23.29
C ASP A 569 -5.96 -6.45 -22.30
N THR A 570 -4.72 -6.59 -22.77
CA THR A 570 -3.52 -6.40 -21.94
C THR A 570 -3.30 -4.94 -21.57
N VAL A 571 -3.44 -4.03 -22.54
CA VAL A 571 -3.37 -2.58 -22.31
C VAL A 571 -4.48 -2.15 -21.35
N TYR A 572 -5.73 -2.57 -21.60
CA TYR A 572 -6.86 -2.26 -20.72
C TYR A 572 -6.64 -2.76 -19.30
N THR A 573 -6.16 -4.01 -19.14
CA THR A 573 -5.90 -4.60 -17.82
C THR A 573 -4.87 -3.79 -17.03
N LEU A 574 -3.79 -3.33 -17.68
CA LEU A 574 -2.75 -2.55 -17.00
C LEU A 574 -3.20 -1.12 -16.69
N LEU A 575 -3.87 -0.44 -17.63
CA LEU A 575 -4.44 0.89 -17.38
C LEU A 575 -5.44 0.86 -16.21
N LYS A 576 -6.31 -0.15 -16.16
CA LYS A 576 -7.26 -0.34 -15.06
C LYS A 576 -6.58 -0.67 -13.72
N ALA A 577 -5.43 -1.34 -13.74
CA ALA A 577 -4.68 -1.66 -12.54
C ALA A 577 -3.88 -0.46 -12.00
N VAL A 578 -3.29 0.35 -12.89
CA VAL A 578 -2.51 1.54 -12.53
C VAL A 578 -3.43 2.73 -12.19
N ARG A 579 -4.61 2.82 -12.80
CA ARG A 579 -5.55 3.94 -12.71
C ARG A 579 -4.91 5.32 -12.94
N PRO A 580 -4.13 5.52 -14.02
CA PRO A 580 -3.39 6.76 -14.23
C PRO A 580 -4.29 8.00 -14.46
N LEU A 581 -5.60 7.88 -14.65
CA LEU A 581 -6.49 9.03 -14.89
C LEU A 581 -7.00 9.64 -13.59
N THR A 582 -6.96 8.88 -12.50
CA THR A 582 -7.38 9.33 -11.17
C THR A 582 -6.19 9.58 -10.26
N TYR A 583 -5.11 8.80 -10.41
CA TYR A 583 -3.93 8.85 -9.55
C TYR A 583 -2.80 9.74 -10.10
N SER A 584 -3.06 10.60 -11.10
CA SER A 584 -2.09 11.57 -11.64
C SER A 584 -2.58 13.01 -11.54
#